data_AF-A0A9N9TBG1-F1
#
_entry.id   AF-A0A9N9TBG1-F1
#
_cell.length_a   1.000
_cell.length_b   1.000
_cell.length_c   1.000
_cell.angle_alpha   90.00
_cell.angle_beta   90.00
_cell.angle_gamma   90.00
#
_symmetry.space_group_name_H-M   'P 1'
#
loop_
_entity.id
_entity.type
_entity.pdbx_description
1 polymer ?
#
loop_
_entity_poly.entity_id
_entity_poly.type
_entity_poly.pdbx_seq_one_letter_code
_entity_poly.pdbx_strand_id
1 'polypeptide(L)'
;MLQQILRDMYVDPEILAELDEDQKQTLFCKMREEQVRRWKSWNDRLADDMVKETKGSKKKVDFLLGVDGQPWVWVMGEHGDDKSIEDILREETAEKARILAEKETEKLREEVKKEMKAQLIEDYVDLTHKIEESLPKLRIEDDMDIYCSVEEIQAKIHSKPQKNINNYTMNVMNKKFNETPEFINTQKVAQKVALWEQKLLTDKTTEIFQKIQKKHQQVAKEAEEEERRKEQVWQEQERKAKQAEQQIREIARRAREEHKLNTTFLIDTNYSTNNSEVPPGRQAVIDWYKSKRRND
;
A
#
# COMPACT_ATOMS: atom_id res chain seq x y z
N MET A 1 27.48 -34.27 -5.59
CA MET A 1 26.23 -33.69 -5.05
C MET A 1 26.38 -32.19 -4.76
N LEU A 2 27.20 -31.77 -3.80
CA LEU A 2 27.40 -30.33 -3.47
C LEU A 2 27.78 -29.45 -4.67
N GLN A 3 28.68 -29.91 -5.54
CA GLN A 3 29.09 -29.15 -6.73
C GLN A 3 27.94 -28.93 -7.74
N GLN A 4 26.97 -29.84 -7.79
CA GLN A 4 25.79 -29.71 -8.66
C GLN A 4 24.83 -28.67 -8.10
N ILE A 5 24.59 -28.70 -6.79
CA ILE A 5 23.81 -27.67 -6.07
C ILE A 5 24.43 -26.27 -6.25
N LEU A 6 25.75 -26.14 -6.12
CA LEU A 6 26.42 -24.84 -6.33
C LEU A 6 26.39 -24.38 -7.80
N ARG A 7 26.22 -25.30 -8.76
CA ARG A 7 26.04 -24.96 -10.17
C ARG A 7 24.61 -24.50 -10.46
N ASP A 8 23.62 -25.21 -9.93
CA ASP A 8 22.21 -24.96 -10.24
C ASP A 8 21.58 -23.95 -9.27
N MET A 9 22.26 -23.62 -8.16
CA MET A 9 21.82 -22.74 -7.07
C MET A 9 20.49 -23.16 -6.42
N TYR A 10 20.09 -24.41 -6.63
CA TYR A 10 18.85 -24.99 -6.15
C TYR A 10 19.14 -26.26 -5.34
N VAL A 11 18.38 -26.47 -4.27
CA VAL A 11 18.52 -27.62 -3.35
C VAL A 11 17.17 -28.31 -3.21
N ASP A 12 17.10 -29.61 -3.44
CA ASP A 12 15.90 -30.39 -3.19
C ASP A 12 15.58 -30.45 -1.69
N PRO A 13 14.32 -30.17 -1.28
CA PRO A 13 13.93 -30.14 0.14
C PRO A 13 14.20 -31.45 0.91
N GLU A 14 14.09 -32.60 0.24
CA GLU A 14 14.34 -33.92 0.86
C GLU A 14 15.83 -34.10 1.20
N ILE A 15 16.73 -33.70 0.28
CA ILE A 15 18.18 -33.75 0.49
C ILE A 15 18.60 -32.74 1.57
N LEU A 16 17.95 -31.57 1.58
CA LEU A 16 18.21 -30.57 2.62
C LEU A 16 17.77 -31.09 4.00
N ALA A 17 16.65 -31.81 4.11
CA ALA A 17 16.16 -32.34 5.38
C ALA A 17 17.08 -33.43 5.98
N GLU A 18 17.69 -34.25 5.11
CA GLU A 18 18.62 -35.33 5.50
C GLU A 18 20.00 -34.83 5.92
N LEU A 19 20.38 -33.59 5.55
CA LEU A 19 21.65 -32.99 5.97
C LEU A 19 21.64 -32.54 7.45
N ASP A 20 22.72 -32.84 8.16
CA ASP A 20 22.99 -32.31 9.50
C ASP A 20 23.05 -30.77 9.51
N GLU A 21 22.75 -30.15 10.65
CA GLU A 21 22.70 -28.69 10.78
C GLU A 21 24.02 -28.01 10.41
N ASP A 22 25.16 -28.59 10.78
CA ASP A 22 26.49 -28.08 10.43
C ASP A 22 26.76 -28.16 8.91
N GLN A 23 26.23 -29.20 8.25
CA GLN A 23 26.33 -29.38 6.80
C GLN A 23 25.43 -28.37 6.07
N LYS A 24 24.23 -28.09 6.60
CA LYS A 24 23.34 -27.03 6.09
C LYS A 24 23.99 -25.66 6.17
N GLN A 25 24.57 -25.31 7.32
CA GLN A 25 25.26 -24.03 7.51
C GLN A 25 26.43 -23.88 6.52
N THR A 26 27.24 -24.93 6.37
CA THR A 26 28.35 -24.95 5.41
C THR A 26 27.85 -24.80 3.97
N LEU A 27 26.77 -25.49 3.60
CA LEU A 27 26.13 -25.39 2.29
C LEU A 27 25.64 -23.96 2.01
N PHE A 28 24.92 -23.34 2.95
CA PHE A 28 24.42 -21.98 2.78
C PHE A 28 25.54 -20.95 2.66
N CYS A 29 26.62 -21.09 3.45
CA CYS A 29 27.81 -20.26 3.31
C CYS A 29 28.41 -20.37 1.90
N LYS A 30 28.58 -21.59 1.39
CA LYS A 30 29.13 -21.84 0.05
C LYS A 30 28.20 -21.34 -1.06
N MET A 31 26.89 -21.52 -0.91
CA MET A 31 25.89 -20.99 -1.85
C MET A 31 25.92 -19.45 -1.85
N ARG A 32 26.07 -18.82 -0.69
CA ARG A 32 26.13 -17.37 -0.59
C ARG A 32 27.40 -16.81 -1.24
N GLU A 33 28.55 -17.44 -0.99
CA GLU A 33 29.81 -17.13 -1.68
C GLU A 33 29.64 -17.21 -3.21
N GLU A 34 29.00 -18.27 -3.70
CA GLU A 34 28.78 -18.47 -5.12
C GLU A 34 27.80 -17.46 -5.73
N GLN A 35 26.73 -17.09 -5.02
CA GLN A 35 25.85 -15.97 -5.42
C GLN A 35 26.63 -14.67 -5.56
N VAL A 36 27.46 -14.34 -4.57
CA VAL A 36 28.28 -13.12 -4.59
C VAL A 36 29.30 -13.19 -5.73
N ARG A 37 29.93 -14.34 -5.98
CA ARG A 37 30.87 -14.53 -7.09
C ARG A 37 30.20 -14.35 -8.45
N ARG A 38 29.01 -14.94 -8.66
CA ARG A 38 28.21 -14.78 -9.89
C ARG A 38 27.74 -13.35 -10.07
N TRP A 39 27.23 -12.74 -9.01
CA TRP A 39 26.79 -11.34 -9.03
C TRP A 39 27.95 -10.41 -9.38
N LYS A 40 29.13 -10.57 -8.74
CA LYS A 40 30.33 -9.80 -9.09
C LYS A 40 30.73 -10.01 -10.55
N SER A 41 30.77 -11.27 -11.01
CA SER A 41 31.12 -11.58 -12.41
C SER A 41 30.12 -10.98 -13.41
N TRP A 42 28.84 -10.94 -13.07
CA TRP A 42 27.80 -10.30 -13.89
C TRP A 42 27.90 -8.78 -13.84
N ASN A 43 28.14 -8.21 -12.66
CA ASN A 43 28.31 -6.77 -12.47
C ASN A 43 29.56 -6.24 -13.20
N ASP A 44 30.67 -6.98 -13.18
CA ASP A 44 31.89 -6.64 -13.91
C ASP A 44 31.67 -6.66 -15.43
N ARG A 45 30.89 -7.63 -15.93
CA ARG A 45 30.48 -7.67 -17.35
C ARG A 45 29.63 -6.47 -17.73
N LEU A 46 28.65 -6.11 -16.90
CA LEU A 46 27.85 -4.91 -17.12
C LEU A 46 28.69 -3.63 -17.08
N ALA A 47 29.64 -3.52 -16.15
CA ALA A 47 30.54 -2.38 -16.09
C ALA A 47 31.39 -2.26 -17.37
N ASP A 48 31.91 -3.39 -17.88
CA ASP A 48 32.72 -3.43 -19.11
C ASP A 48 31.87 -3.20 -20.38
N ASP A 49 30.65 -3.72 -20.43
CA ASP A 49 29.70 -3.50 -21.53
C ASP A 49 29.22 -2.03 -21.57
N MET A 50 28.97 -1.40 -20.41
CA MET A 50 28.69 0.04 -20.33
C MET A 50 29.86 0.90 -20.82
N VAL A 51 31.11 0.48 -20.57
CA VAL A 51 32.30 1.17 -21.08
C VAL A 51 32.48 0.95 -22.59
N LYS A 52 32.03 -0.19 -23.14
CA LYS A 52 32.11 -0.48 -24.57
C LYS A 52 31.01 0.19 -25.40
N GLU A 53 29.77 0.28 -24.88
CA GLU A 53 28.66 0.94 -25.57
C GLU A 53 28.80 2.48 -25.65
N THR A 54 29.64 3.10 -24.82
CA THR A 54 29.86 4.56 -24.82
C THR A 54 30.75 5.09 -25.96
N LYS A 55 31.23 4.24 -26.87
CA LYS A 55 31.99 4.67 -28.06
C LYS A 55 31.13 5.22 -29.20
N GLY A 56 29.80 5.24 -29.06
CA GLY A 56 28.86 5.82 -30.03
C GLY A 56 27.92 6.84 -29.39
N SER A 57 28.15 8.14 -29.65
CA SER A 57 27.39 9.30 -29.17
C SER A 57 27.52 9.62 -27.67
N LYS A 58 28.32 10.63 -27.35
CA LYS A 58 28.35 11.25 -26.01
C LYS A 58 27.06 12.05 -25.83
N LYS A 59 25.96 11.41 -25.42
CA LYS A 59 24.76 12.15 -24.97
C LYS A 59 25.13 12.91 -23.70
N LYS A 60 25.24 14.22 -23.81
CA LYS A 60 25.51 15.13 -22.69
C LYS A 60 24.16 15.66 -22.18
N VAL A 61 23.91 15.51 -20.89
CA VAL A 61 22.77 16.13 -20.22
C VAL A 61 23.24 17.49 -19.71
N ASP A 62 22.71 18.57 -20.29
CA ASP A 62 22.90 19.93 -19.80
C ASP A 62 21.62 20.35 -19.08
N PHE A 63 21.74 20.75 -17.81
CA PHE A 63 20.61 21.27 -17.05
C PHE A 63 20.29 22.68 -17.56
N LEU A 64 19.00 22.96 -17.78
CA LEU A 64 18.59 24.35 -17.96
C LEU A 64 18.88 25.09 -16.64
N LEU A 65 19.50 26.26 -16.71
CA LEU A 65 19.78 27.08 -15.53
C LEU A 65 18.75 28.21 -15.44
N GLY A 66 18.32 28.52 -14.22
CA GLY A 66 17.50 29.67 -13.90
C GLY A 66 18.29 30.98 -13.93
N VAL A 67 17.60 32.10 -13.67
CA VAL A 67 18.19 33.45 -13.59
C VAL A 67 19.22 33.60 -12.47
N ASP A 68 19.18 32.73 -11.49
CA ASP A 68 20.09 32.61 -10.35
C ASP A 68 21.33 31.74 -10.64
N GLY A 69 21.42 31.14 -11.83
CA GLY A 69 22.49 30.22 -12.20
C GLY A 69 22.39 28.83 -11.54
N GLN A 70 21.28 28.53 -10.84
CA GLN A 70 20.97 27.19 -10.34
C GLN A 70 20.20 26.41 -11.41
N PRO A 71 20.16 25.07 -11.36
CA PRO A 71 19.29 24.28 -12.25
C PRO A 71 17.83 24.74 -12.15
N TRP A 72 17.18 24.96 -13.30
CA TRP A 72 15.78 25.34 -13.38
C TRP A 72 14.92 24.19 -12.87
N VAL A 73 14.14 24.49 -11.83
CA VAL A 73 13.16 23.60 -11.25
C VAL A 73 11.78 24.18 -11.53
N TRP A 74 10.90 23.37 -12.12
CA TRP A 74 9.48 23.67 -12.18
C TRP A 74 8.78 22.96 -11.03
N VAL A 75 8.22 23.74 -10.11
CA VAL A 75 7.37 23.23 -9.03
C VAL A 75 5.93 23.44 -9.44
N MET A 76 5.18 22.34 -9.61
CA MET A 76 3.76 22.43 -9.94
C MET A 76 3.01 23.21 -8.85
N GLY A 77 2.24 24.22 -9.25
CA GLY A 77 1.43 25.03 -8.35
C GLY A 77 2.11 26.25 -7.73
N GLU A 78 3.38 26.52 -8.07
CA GLU A 78 4.06 27.78 -7.70
C GLU A 78 3.90 28.86 -8.79
N HIS A 79 3.66 28.46 -10.04
CA HIS A 79 3.43 29.38 -11.15
C HIS A 79 2.02 29.99 -11.07
N GLY A 80 1.86 31.26 -11.44
CA GLY A 80 0.59 31.99 -11.33
C GLY A 80 -0.57 31.43 -12.19
N ASP A 81 -0.23 30.67 -13.23
CA ASP A 81 -1.20 29.97 -14.10
C ASP A 81 -1.45 28.51 -13.67
N ASP A 82 -0.66 27.98 -12.74
CA ASP A 82 -0.82 26.61 -12.26
C ASP A 82 -1.84 26.55 -11.13
N LYS A 83 -2.61 25.46 -11.08
CA LYS A 83 -3.43 25.16 -9.91
C LYS A 83 -2.51 24.83 -8.73
N SER A 84 -2.84 25.36 -7.55
CA SER A 84 -2.17 24.94 -6.31
C SER A 84 -2.31 23.43 -6.13
N ILE A 85 -1.28 22.79 -5.57
CA ILE A 85 -1.30 21.36 -5.20
C ILE A 85 -2.53 21.06 -4.34
N GLU A 86 -2.88 21.97 -3.43
CA GLU A 86 -4.04 21.81 -2.56
C GLU A 86 -5.36 21.80 -3.34
N ASP A 87 -5.47 22.62 -4.38
CA ASP A 87 -6.66 22.67 -5.23
C ASP A 87 -6.76 21.43 -6.13
N ILE A 88 -5.63 20.93 -6.64
CA ILE A 88 -5.55 19.68 -7.42
C ILE A 88 -6.02 18.51 -6.56
N LEU A 89 -5.50 18.39 -5.33
CA LEU A 89 -5.91 17.33 -4.40
C LEU A 89 -7.37 17.45 -4.00
N ARG A 90 -7.89 18.67 -3.83
CA ARG A 90 -9.30 18.91 -3.56
C ARG A 90 -10.19 18.46 -4.73
N GLU A 91 -9.80 18.79 -5.95
CA GLU A 91 -10.52 18.37 -7.17
C GLU A 91 -10.47 16.85 -7.35
N GLU A 92 -9.32 16.22 -7.12
CA GLU A 92 -9.17 14.76 -7.21
C GLU A 92 -10.02 14.05 -6.15
N THR A 93 -10.05 14.57 -4.91
CA THR A 93 -10.90 14.01 -3.85
C THR A 93 -12.39 14.22 -4.12
N ALA A 94 -12.78 15.35 -4.71
CA ALA A 94 -14.14 15.60 -5.16
C ALA A 94 -14.55 14.64 -6.29
N GLU A 95 -13.67 14.41 -7.26
CA GLU A 95 -13.93 13.49 -8.37
C GLU A 95 -14.03 12.04 -7.89
N LYS A 96 -13.15 11.62 -6.97
CA LYS A 96 -13.24 10.29 -6.31
C LYS A 96 -14.56 10.14 -5.56
N ALA A 97 -15.02 11.18 -4.87
CA ALA A 97 -16.31 11.16 -4.17
C ALA A 97 -17.48 11.02 -5.15
N ARG A 98 -17.41 11.70 -6.30
CA ARG A 98 -18.43 11.64 -7.36
C ARG A 98 -18.52 10.24 -7.96
N ILE A 99 -17.39 9.66 -8.35
CA ILE A 99 -17.32 8.29 -8.89
C ILE A 99 -17.86 7.28 -7.88
N LEU A 100 -17.57 7.47 -6.58
CA LEU A 100 -18.08 6.57 -5.55
C LEU A 100 -19.59 6.70 -5.36
N ALA A 101 -20.12 7.94 -5.37
CA ALA A 101 -21.55 8.19 -5.31
C ALA A 101 -22.29 7.57 -6.50
N GLU A 102 -21.74 7.69 -7.71
CA GLU A 102 -22.29 7.06 -8.91
C GLU A 102 -22.30 5.53 -8.79
N LYS A 103 -21.21 4.91 -8.32
CA LYS A 103 -21.16 3.46 -8.09
C LYS A 103 -22.16 2.98 -7.04
N GLU A 104 -22.35 3.73 -5.96
CA GLU A 104 -23.31 3.37 -4.91
C GLU A 104 -24.76 3.51 -5.38
N THR A 105 -25.06 4.59 -6.10
CA THR A 105 -26.39 4.82 -6.67
C THR A 105 -26.72 3.83 -7.79
N GLU A 106 -25.76 3.47 -8.64
CA GLU A 106 -25.95 2.45 -9.69
C GLU A 106 -26.24 1.08 -9.07
N LYS A 107 -25.54 0.70 -7.98
CA LYS A 107 -25.84 -0.52 -7.23
C LYS A 107 -27.26 -0.52 -6.65
N LEU A 108 -27.69 0.61 -6.09
CA LEU A 108 -29.07 0.77 -5.60
C LEU A 108 -30.08 0.62 -6.74
N ARG A 109 -29.81 1.20 -7.92
CA ARG A 109 -30.66 1.00 -9.11
C ARG A 109 -30.74 -0.45 -9.53
N GLU A 110 -29.61 -1.16 -9.56
CA GLU A 110 -29.59 -2.60 -9.88
C GLU A 110 -30.38 -3.43 -8.88
N GLU A 111 -30.29 -3.11 -7.59
CA GLU A 111 -31.02 -3.79 -6.52
C GLU A 111 -32.52 -3.56 -6.63
N VAL A 112 -32.96 -2.31 -6.77
CA VAL A 112 -34.37 -1.95 -7.01
C VAL A 112 -34.91 -2.63 -8.28
N LYS A 113 -34.11 -2.68 -9.35
CA LYS A 113 -34.50 -3.36 -10.59
C LYS A 113 -34.65 -4.87 -10.40
N LYS A 114 -33.78 -5.50 -9.62
CA LYS A 114 -33.88 -6.94 -9.28
C LYS A 114 -35.12 -7.21 -8.46
N GLU A 115 -35.40 -6.38 -7.45
CA GLU A 115 -36.60 -6.47 -6.62
C GLU A 115 -37.87 -6.32 -7.46
N MET A 116 -37.94 -5.29 -8.30
CA MET A 116 -39.10 -5.07 -9.18
C MET A 116 -39.29 -6.21 -10.19
N LYS A 117 -38.20 -6.79 -10.70
CA LYS A 117 -38.27 -7.97 -11.56
C LYS A 117 -38.78 -9.21 -10.80
N ALA A 118 -38.34 -9.40 -9.56
CA ALA A 118 -38.80 -10.52 -8.72
C ALA A 118 -40.30 -10.38 -8.42
N GLN A 119 -40.75 -9.18 -8.07
CA GLN A 119 -42.17 -8.89 -7.83
C GLN A 119 -43.02 -9.13 -9.08
N LEU A 120 -42.55 -8.72 -10.27
CA LEU A 120 -43.26 -9.00 -11.51
C LEU A 120 -43.37 -10.50 -11.82
N ILE A 121 -42.34 -11.29 -11.47
CA ILE A 121 -42.38 -12.74 -11.60
C ILE A 121 -43.39 -13.35 -10.63
N GLU A 122 -43.42 -12.89 -9.38
CA GLU A 122 -44.39 -13.31 -8.37
C GLU A 122 -45.83 -13.02 -8.81
N ASP A 123 -46.11 -11.79 -9.24
CA ASP A 123 -47.42 -11.39 -9.78
C ASP A 123 -47.84 -12.24 -10.98
N TYR A 124 -46.89 -12.63 -11.85
CA TYR A 124 -47.16 -13.50 -13.00
C TYR A 124 -47.50 -14.93 -12.56
N VAL A 125 -46.79 -15.48 -11.58
CA VAL A 125 -47.07 -16.81 -11.01
C VAL A 125 -48.46 -16.81 -10.37
N ASP A 126 -48.78 -15.80 -9.57
CA ASP A 126 -50.10 -15.60 -8.98
C ASP A 126 -51.21 -15.48 -10.02
N LEU A 127 -50.95 -14.79 -11.12
CA LEU A 127 -51.90 -14.67 -12.23
C LEU A 127 -52.12 -16.02 -12.91
N THR A 128 -51.06 -16.81 -13.13
CA THR A 128 -51.18 -18.15 -13.73
C THR A 128 -51.99 -19.11 -12.85
N HIS A 129 -51.79 -19.08 -11.53
CA HIS A 129 -52.59 -19.89 -10.60
C HIS A 129 -54.07 -19.49 -10.61
N LYS A 130 -54.39 -18.19 -10.69
CA LYS A 130 -55.78 -17.70 -10.84
C LYS A 130 -56.42 -18.09 -12.18
N ILE A 131 -55.63 -18.23 -13.25
CA ILE A 131 -56.11 -18.71 -14.55
C ILE A 131 -56.40 -20.22 -14.51
N GLU A 132 -55.53 -21.00 -13.88
CA GLU A 132 -55.71 -22.46 -13.75
C GLU A 132 -56.93 -22.83 -12.88
N GLU A 133 -57.21 -22.05 -11.83
CA GLU A 133 -58.37 -22.24 -10.96
C GLU A 133 -59.70 -21.82 -11.61
N SER A 134 -59.67 -20.92 -12.60
CA SER A 134 -60.88 -20.40 -13.27
C SER A 134 -61.28 -21.17 -14.54
N LEU A 135 -60.49 -22.15 -14.99
CA LEU A 135 -60.83 -23.03 -16.11
C LEU A 135 -61.82 -24.12 -15.65
N PRO A 136 -63.01 -24.26 -16.28
CA PRO A 136 -63.88 -25.39 -16.00
C PRO A 136 -63.13 -26.67 -16.38
N LYS A 137 -63.00 -27.62 -15.44
CA LYS A 137 -62.45 -28.97 -15.69
C LYS A 137 -63.24 -29.61 -16.82
N LEU A 138 -62.75 -29.50 -18.04
CA LEU A 138 -63.34 -30.15 -19.20
C LEU A 138 -63.09 -31.64 -19.01
N ARG A 139 -64.16 -32.37 -18.68
CA ARG A 139 -64.16 -33.82 -18.57
C ARG A 139 -63.87 -34.35 -19.98
N ILE A 140 -62.65 -34.81 -20.22
CA ILE A 140 -62.29 -35.49 -21.45
C ILE A 140 -63.00 -36.84 -21.37
N GLU A 141 -64.06 -37.03 -22.13
CA GLU A 141 -64.64 -38.34 -22.37
C GLU A 141 -63.66 -39.17 -23.21
N ASP A 142 -63.38 -40.38 -22.72
CA ASP A 142 -62.39 -41.35 -23.19
C ASP A 142 -62.76 -42.01 -24.54
N ASP A 143 -63.27 -41.26 -25.51
CA ASP A 143 -63.66 -41.78 -26.84
C ASP A 143 -62.97 -40.98 -27.96
N MET A 144 -61.65 -41.13 -28.09
CA MET A 144 -60.94 -40.68 -29.29
C MET A 144 -59.90 -41.73 -29.70
N ASP A 145 -60.23 -42.48 -30.75
CA ASP A 145 -59.43 -43.56 -31.33
C ASP A 145 -58.01 -43.11 -31.69
N ILE A 146 -57.03 -43.71 -31.01
CA ILE A 146 -55.59 -43.49 -31.17
C ILE A 146 -55.06 -43.95 -32.55
N TYR A 147 -55.87 -44.60 -33.37
CA TYR A 147 -55.52 -45.03 -34.73
C TYR A 147 -56.23 -44.20 -35.80
N CYS A 148 -55.82 -42.95 -35.97
CA CYS A 148 -56.06 -42.22 -37.23
C CYS A 148 -54.78 -42.27 -38.06
N SER A 149 -54.88 -42.79 -39.28
CA SER A 149 -53.74 -42.82 -40.21
C SER A 149 -53.39 -41.41 -40.71
N VAL A 150 -52.12 -41.15 -41.03
CA VAL A 150 -51.60 -39.79 -41.35
C VAL A 150 -52.41 -39.11 -42.48
N GLU A 151 -52.92 -39.89 -43.43
CA GLU A 151 -53.79 -39.44 -44.53
C GLU A 151 -55.15 -38.90 -44.05
N GLU A 152 -55.76 -39.52 -43.03
CA GLU A 152 -57.05 -39.09 -42.46
C GLU A 152 -56.91 -37.78 -41.68
N ILE A 153 -55.78 -37.56 -41.01
CA ILE A 153 -55.51 -36.33 -40.27
C ILE A 153 -55.37 -35.15 -41.25
N GLN A 154 -54.66 -35.32 -42.37
CA GLN A 154 -54.52 -34.29 -43.39
C GLN A 154 -55.85 -33.99 -44.09
N ALA A 155 -56.64 -35.01 -44.43
CA ALA A 155 -57.96 -34.81 -45.03
C ALA A 155 -58.90 -33.99 -44.13
N LYS A 156 -58.83 -34.19 -42.81
CA LYS A 156 -59.66 -33.49 -41.82
C LYS A 156 -59.25 -32.04 -41.58
N ILE A 157 -57.96 -31.71 -41.74
CA ILE A 157 -57.44 -30.33 -41.70
C ILE A 157 -57.93 -29.53 -42.92
N HIS A 158 -58.08 -30.19 -44.08
CA HIS A 158 -58.45 -29.51 -45.32
C HIS A 158 -59.97 -29.42 -45.60
N SER A 159 -60.84 -30.00 -44.76
CA SER A 159 -62.28 -30.11 -45.07
C SER A 159 -63.25 -29.23 -44.24
N LYS A 160 -62.81 -28.37 -43.32
CA LYS A 160 -63.75 -27.50 -42.56
C LYS A 160 -63.23 -26.06 -42.40
N PRO A 161 -64.12 -25.04 -42.43
CA PRO A 161 -63.73 -23.67 -42.20
C PRO A 161 -63.29 -23.50 -40.74
N GLN A 162 -62.13 -22.89 -40.54
CA GLN A 162 -61.62 -22.58 -39.20
C GLN A 162 -62.64 -21.73 -38.44
N LYS A 163 -63.30 -22.32 -37.43
CA LYS A 163 -63.92 -21.50 -36.38
C LYS A 163 -62.78 -20.84 -35.61
N ASN A 164 -62.74 -19.52 -35.72
CA ASN A 164 -61.76 -18.65 -35.11
C ASN A 164 -61.92 -18.63 -33.58
N ILE A 165 -61.24 -19.55 -32.90
CA ILE A 165 -61.20 -19.61 -31.42
C ILE A 165 -60.06 -18.71 -30.88
N ASN A 166 -59.13 -18.26 -31.73
CA ASN A 166 -57.97 -17.47 -31.31
C ASN A 166 -58.23 -15.95 -31.15
N ASN A 167 -59.37 -15.44 -31.62
CA ASN A 167 -59.69 -14.02 -31.51
C ASN A 167 -60.39 -13.61 -30.19
N TYR A 168 -60.85 -14.55 -29.37
CA TYR A 168 -61.56 -14.21 -28.13
C TYR A 168 -60.59 -13.98 -26.95
N THR A 169 -59.59 -14.84 -26.79
CA THR A 169 -58.59 -14.75 -25.72
C THR A 169 -57.66 -13.55 -25.87
N MET A 170 -57.23 -13.23 -27.09
CA MET A 170 -56.41 -12.04 -27.36
C MET A 170 -57.17 -10.72 -27.15
N ASN A 171 -58.49 -10.69 -27.43
CA ASN A 171 -59.28 -9.47 -27.27
C ASN A 171 -59.68 -9.16 -25.82
N VAL A 172 -59.83 -10.16 -24.95
CA VAL A 172 -60.12 -9.95 -23.52
C VAL A 172 -58.92 -9.35 -22.80
N MET A 173 -57.70 -9.75 -23.18
CA MET A 173 -56.45 -9.17 -22.67
C MET A 173 -56.25 -7.72 -23.17
N ASN A 174 -56.55 -7.46 -24.44
CA ASN A 174 -56.41 -6.12 -25.03
C ASN A 174 -57.46 -5.11 -24.53
N LYS A 175 -58.68 -5.56 -24.21
CA LYS A 175 -59.75 -4.67 -23.75
C LYS A 175 -59.52 -4.15 -22.33
N LYS A 176 -58.91 -4.95 -21.44
CA LYS A 176 -58.56 -4.51 -20.08
C LYS A 176 -57.35 -3.57 -20.01
N PHE A 177 -56.51 -3.54 -21.05
CA PHE A 177 -55.33 -2.67 -21.09
C PHE A 177 -55.61 -1.25 -21.60
N ASN A 178 -56.75 -1.04 -22.26
CA ASN A 178 -57.11 0.22 -22.92
C ASN A 178 -58.05 1.12 -22.10
N GLU A 179 -58.45 0.70 -20.89
CA GLU A 179 -59.41 1.41 -20.03
C GLU A 179 -58.77 2.05 -18.76
N THR A 180 -57.45 2.28 -18.74
CA THR A 180 -56.82 3.16 -17.73
C THR A 180 -56.60 4.57 -18.31
N PRO A 181 -57.40 5.57 -17.90
CA PRO A 181 -57.24 6.93 -18.37
C PRO A 181 -56.27 7.66 -17.44
N GLU A 182 -54.97 7.68 -17.76
CA GLU A 182 -54.05 8.71 -17.28
C GLU A 182 -52.77 8.68 -18.13
N PHE A 183 -52.77 9.46 -19.22
CA PHE A 183 -51.56 9.80 -19.95
C PHE A 183 -50.72 10.74 -19.08
N ILE A 184 -50.09 10.18 -18.04
CA ILE A 184 -49.06 10.89 -17.30
C ILE A 184 -47.97 11.19 -18.32
N ASN A 185 -47.76 12.47 -18.63
CA ASN A 185 -46.77 12.91 -19.61
C ASN A 185 -45.41 12.30 -19.23
N THR A 186 -45.05 11.22 -19.94
CA THR A 186 -43.90 10.37 -19.63
C THR A 186 -42.60 11.17 -19.65
N GLN A 187 -42.56 12.22 -20.47
CA GLN A 187 -41.46 13.18 -20.54
C GLN A 187 -41.34 14.05 -19.29
N LYS A 188 -42.45 14.51 -18.70
CA LYS A 188 -42.45 15.29 -17.45
C LYS A 188 -42.03 14.44 -16.24
N VAL A 189 -42.44 13.17 -16.19
CA VAL A 189 -42.01 12.25 -15.13
C VAL A 189 -40.52 11.94 -15.28
N ALA A 190 -40.06 11.64 -16.50
CA ALA A 190 -38.64 11.41 -16.77
C ALA A 190 -37.77 12.61 -16.39
N GLN A 191 -38.19 13.84 -16.70
CA GLN A 191 -37.48 15.05 -16.29
C GLN A 191 -37.42 15.21 -14.77
N LYS A 192 -38.52 14.96 -14.05
CA LYS A 192 -38.54 15.03 -12.59
C LYS A 192 -37.66 13.97 -11.94
N VAL A 193 -37.66 12.74 -12.48
CA VAL A 193 -36.77 11.66 -12.01
C VAL A 193 -35.31 12.04 -12.26
N ALA A 194 -34.96 12.53 -13.45
CA ALA A 194 -33.59 12.95 -13.74
C ALA A 194 -33.08 14.08 -12.81
N LEU A 195 -33.93 15.07 -12.52
CA LEU A 195 -33.58 16.14 -11.57
C LEU A 195 -33.43 15.62 -10.14
N TRP A 196 -34.30 14.69 -9.71
CA TRP A 196 -34.19 14.07 -8.40
C TRP A 196 -32.93 13.21 -8.29
N GLU A 197 -32.60 12.43 -9.32
CA GLU A 197 -31.37 11.62 -9.38
C GLU A 197 -30.12 12.50 -9.37
N GLN A 198 -30.12 13.60 -10.12
CA GLN A 198 -29.02 14.57 -10.09
C GLN A 198 -28.82 15.12 -8.67
N LYS A 199 -29.91 15.51 -8.01
CA LYS A 199 -29.86 16.01 -6.62
C LYS A 199 -29.36 14.94 -5.64
N LEU A 200 -29.84 13.71 -5.78
CA LEU A 200 -29.40 12.59 -4.97
C LEU A 200 -27.89 12.34 -5.13
N LEU A 201 -27.39 12.36 -6.37
CA LEU A 201 -25.97 12.20 -6.68
C LEU A 201 -25.13 13.34 -6.09
N THR A 202 -25.57 14.59 -6.19
CA THR A 202 -24.86 15.73 -5.61
C THR A 202 -24.81 15.65 -4.09
N ASP A 203 -25.94 15.33 -3.45
CA ASP A 203 -26.03 15.19 -1.99
C ASP A 203 -25.11 14.07 -1.51
N LYS A 204 -25.12 12.92 -2.21
CA LYS A 204 -24.24 11.79 -1.87
C LYS A 204 -22.76 12.08 -2.10
N THR A 205 -22.43 12.76 -3.20
CA THR A 205 -21.05 13.17 -3.52
C THR A 205 -20.49 14.09 -2.44
N THR A 206 -21.28 15.09 -2.02
CA THR A 206 -20.86 16.02 -0.96
C THR A 206 -20.70 15.31 0.39
N GLU A 207 -21.58 14.38 0.74
CA GLU A 207 -21.46 13.57 1.95
C GLU A 207 -20.18 12.74 1.96
N ILE A 208 -19.89 12.04 0.85
CA ILE A 208 -18.68 11.22 0.69
C ILE A 208 -17.43 12.11 0.75
N PHE A 209 -17.43 13.24 0.05
CA PHE A 209 -16.32 14.18 0.07
C PHE A 209 -16.02 14.68 1.49
N GLN A 210 -17.05 15.11 2.23
CA GLN A 210 -16.89 15.53 3.63
C GLN A 210 -16.34 14.41 4.52
N LYS A 211 -16.78 13.16 4.30
CA LYS A 211 -16.23 11.99 5.03
C LYS A 211 -14.75 11.76 4.72
N ILE A 212 -14.37 11.86 3.45
CA ILE A 212 -12.97 11.73 3.02
C ILE A 212 -12.11 12.83 3.66
N GLN A 213 -12.55 14.09 3.60
CA GLN A 213 -11.87 15.23 4.20
C GLN A 213 -11.67 15.07 5.72
N LYS A 214 -12.72 14.67 6.45
CA LYS A 214 -12.63 14.41 7.90
C LYS A 214 -11.62 13.30 8.22
N LYS A 215 -11.58 12.22 7.42
CA LYS A 215 -10.59 11.15 7.60
C LYS A 215 -9.17 11.64 7.37
N HIS A 216 -8.93 12.43 6.33
CA HIS A 216 -7.61 13.03 6.10
C HIS A 216 -7.18 13.91 7.27
N GLN A 217 -8.08 14.74 7.79
CA GLN A 217 -7.80 15.59 8.95
C GLN A 217 -7.48 14.76 10.21
N GLN A 218 -8.19 13.66 10.45
CA GLN A 218 -7.91 12.76 11.57
C GLN A 218 -6.52 12.12 11.44
N VAL A 219 -6.18 11.61 10.26
CA VAL A 219 -4.86 11.02 9.99
C VAL A 219 -3.74 12.05 10.17
N ALA A 220 -3.94 13.27 9.67
CA ALA A 220 -2.96 14.35 9.83
C ALA A 220 -2.73 14.68 11.31
N LYS A 221 -3.80 14.77 12.10
CA LYS A 221 -3.73 15.04 13.53
C LYS A 221 -3.06 13.88 14.29
N GLU A 222 -3.38 12.64 13.94
CA GLU A 222 -2.74 11.46 14.53
C GLU A 222 -1.23 11.42 14.24
N ALA A 223 -0.83 11.75 13.02
CA ALA A 223 0.57 11.84 12.63
C ALA A 223 1.32 12.94 13.42
N GLU A 224 0.72 14.11 13.60
CA GLU A 224 1.28 15.19 14.41
C GLU A 224 1.43 14.78 15.90
N GLU A 225 0.42 14.10 16.45
CA GLU A 225 0.49 13.58 17.82
C GLU A 225 1.57 12.51 17.97
N GLU A 226 1.75 11.65 16.97
CA GLU A 226 2.80 10.64 16.93
C GLU A 226 4.19 11.27 16.81
N GLU A 227 4.35 12.28 15.97
CA GLU A 227 5.60 13.05 15.86
C GLU A 227 5.94 13.72 17.18
N ARG A 228 4.97 14.34 17.86
CA ARG A 228 5.16 14.92 19.19
C ARG A 228 5.59 13.88 20.22
N ARG A 229 5.03 12.66 20.18
CA ARG A 229 5.47 11.56 21.06
C ARG A 229 6.91 11.13 20.75
N LYS A 230 7.27 11.01 19.47
CA LYS A 230 8.64 10.68 19.03
C LYS A 230 9.63 11.74 19.49
N GLU A 231 9.26 13.01 19.33
CA GLU A 231 10.06 14.15 19.76
C GLU A 231 10.29 14.14 21.28
N GLN A 232 9.25 13.87 22.09
CA GLN A 232 9.41 13.73 23.55
C GLN A 232 10.38 12.61 23.93
N VAL A 233 10.25 11.43 23.30
CA VAL A 233 11.16 10.30 23.54
C VAL A 233 12.59 10.67 23.13
N TRP A 234 12.76 11.33 21.99
CA TRP A 234 14.06 11.78 21.52
C TRP A 234 14.70 12.78 22.50
N GLN A 235 13.95 13.75 23.00
CA GLN A 235 14.43 14.72 24.00
C GLN A 235 14.87 14.04 25.29
N GLU A 236 14.12 13.04 25.77
CA GLU A 236 14.50 12.27 26.96
C GLU A 236 15.78 11.47 26.74
N GLN A 237 15.91 10.82 25.58
CA GLN A 237 17.11 10.11 25.18
C GLN A 237 18.31 11.06 25.06
N GLU A 238 18.11 12.23 24.46
CA GLU A 238 19.16 13.24 24.30
C GLU A 238 19.62 13.75 25.67
N ARG A 239 18.69 14.05 26.59
CA ARG A 239 19.00 14.45 27.96
C ARG A 239 19.79 13.36 28.68
N LYS A 240 19.39 12.10 28.55
CA LYS A 240 20.08 10.96 29.17
C LYS A 240 21.47 10.76 28.58
N ALA A 241 21.63 10.90 27.26
CA ALA A 241 22.91 10.84 26.58
C ALA A 241 23.85 11.96 27.05
N LYS A 242 23.36 13.21 27.15
CA LYS A 242 24.11 14.35 27.69
C LYS A 242 24.59 14.09 29.13
N GLN A 243 23.73 13.51 29.98
CA GLN A 243 24.09 13.15 31.35
C GLN A 243 25.16 12.05 31.38
N ALA A 244 25.04 11.01 30.56
CA ALA A 244 26.05 9.96 30.47
C ALA A 244 27.41 10.50 29.96
N GLU A 245 27.40 11.41 28.99
CA GLU A 245 28.63 12.04 28.50
C GLU A 245 29.30 12.89 29.58
N GLN A 246 28.52 13.63 30.39
CA GLN A 246 29.04 14.36 31.54
C GLN A 246 29.70 13.41 32.56
N GLN A 247 29.06 12.28 32.88
CA GLN A 247 29.63 11.26 33.75
C GLN A 247 30.95 10.70 33.20
N ILE A 248 31.00 10.39 31.90
CA ILE A 248 32.23 9.92 31.24
C ILE A 248 33.34 10.98 31.32
N ARG A 249 33.02 12.26 31.08
CA ARG A 249 33.98 13.37 31.23
C ARG A 249 34.51 13.49 32.64
N GLU A 250 33.66 13.35 33.64
CA GLU A 250 34.08 13.40 35.05
C GLU A 250 34.97 12.22 35.42
N ILE A 251 34.63 11.01 35.00
CA ILE A 251 35.45 9.81 35.19
C ILE A 251 36.81 10.01 34.52
N ALA A 252 36.84 10.50 33.29
CA ALA A 252 38.08 10.79 32.57
C ALA A 252 38.92 11.87 33.26
N ARG A 253 38.28 12.92 33.82
CA ARG A 253 38.98 13.95 34.59
C ARG A 253 39.60 13.36 35.86
N ARG A 254 38.82 12.61 36.64
CA ARG A 254 39.29 11.94 37.86
C ARG A 254 40.44 10.98 37.55
N ALA A 255 40.31 10.16 36.50
CA ALA A 255 41.37 9.24 36.07
C ALA A 255 42.66 9.99 35.69
N ARG A 256 42.57 11.16 35.03
CA ARG A 256 43.73 12.01 34.74
C ARG A 256 44.35 12.60 36.00
N GLU A 257 43.54 13.05 36.95
CA GLU A 257 44.01 13.58 38.24
C GLU A 257 44.68 12.50 39.09
N GLU A 258 44.09 11.31 39.19
CA GLU A 258 44.67 10.14 39.85
C GLU A 258 45.99 9.75 39.17
N HIS A 259 46.04 9.69 37.84
CA HIS A 259 47.28 9.42 37.11
C HIS A 259 48.33 10.50 37.40
N LYS A 260 47.94 11.78 37.46
CA LYS A 260 48.85 12.89 37.78
C LYS A 260 49.38 12.76 39.21
N LEU A 261 48.53 12.52 40.20
CA LEU A 261 48.92 12.33 41.60
C LEU A 261 49.83 11.11 41.77
N ASN A 262 49.49 9.98 41.14
CA ASN A 262 50.31 8.77 41.18
C ASN A 262 51.65 8.96 40.46
N THR A 263 51.68 9.70 39.35
CA THR A 263 52.92 10.06 38.66
C THR A 263 53.79 10.97 39.52
N THR A 264 53.22 12.01 40.14
CA THR A 264 53.94 12.88 41.09
C THR A 264 54.48 12.07 42.27
N PHE A 265 53.67 11.17 42.84
CA PHE A 265 54.08 10.28 43.92
C PHE A 265 55.22 9.34 43.50
N LEU A 266 55.19 8.78 42.29
CA LEU A 266 56.28 7.97 41.75
C LEU A 266 57.55 8.78 41.49
N ILE A 267 57.43 10.03 41.04
CA ILE A 267 58.55 10.95 40.90
C ILE A 267 59.16 11.24 42.29
N ASP A 268 58.35 11.61 43.28
CA ASP A 268 58.81 11.88 44.64
C ASP A 268 59.43 10.63 45.30
N THR A 269 58.88 9.45 45.03
CA THR A 269 59.43 8.16 45.51
C THR A 269 60.76 7.84 44.84
N ASN A 270 60.90 8.06 43.53
CA ASN A 270 62.16 7.86 42.80
C ASN A 270 63.25 8.88 43.19
N TYR A 271 62.87 10.11 43.54
CA TYR A 271 63.79 11.09 44.14
C TYR A 271 64.15 10.75 45.59
N SER A 272 63.30 10.01 46.32
CA SER A 272 63.58 9.58 47.70
C SER A 272 64.42 8.30 47.77
N THR A 273 64.26 7.37 46.83
CA THR A 273 65.01 6.09 46.80
C THR A 273 66.36 6.16 46.09
N ASN A 274 66.59 7.14 45.20
CA ASN A 274 67.87 7.28 44.48
C ASN A 274 68.82 8.36 45.05
N ASN A 275 68.56 8.89 46.24
CA ASN A 275 69.41 9.89 46.89
C ASN A 275 70.34 9.31 47.97
N SER A 276 70.98 8.18 47.70
CA SER A 276 72.20 7.75 48.39
C SER A 276 73.49 7.96 47.57
N GLU A 277 73.39 8.43 46.31
CA GLU A 277 74.53 8.67 45.41
C GLU A 277 74.55 10.06 44.77
N VAL A 278 73.87 11.06 45.35
CA VAL A 278 74.08 12.46 44.93
C VAL A 278 75.35 12.99 45.60
N PRO A 279 76.30 13.60 44.86
CA PRO A 279 77.52 14.15 45.43
C PRO A 279 77.18 15.17 46.53
N PRO A 280 77.94 15.23 47.64
CA PRO A 280 77.73 16.23 48.67
C PRO A 280 77.70 17.62 48.01
N GLY A 281 76.68 18.42 48.31
CA GLY A 281 76.53 19.75 47.72
C GLY A 281 77.82 20.57 47.86
N ARG A 282 78.02 21.57 46.97
CA ARG A 282 79.26 22.38 46.87
C ARG A 282 79.86 22.80 48.23
N GLN A 283 79.00 23.09 49.20
CA GLN A 283 79.40 23.46 50.56
C GLN A 283 80.05 22.31 51.34
N ALA A 284 79.52 21.10 51.25
CA ALA A 284 80.08 19.91 51.89
C ALA A 284 81.44 19.51 51.28
N VAL A 285 81.64 19.72 49.98
CA VAL A 285 82.97 19.56 49.33
C VAL A 285 83.97 20.59 49.84
N ILE A 286 83.54 21.85 49.99
CA ILE A 286 84.37 22.93 50.55
C ILE A 286 84.77 22.64 52.00
N ASP A 287 83.83 22.17 52.82
CA ASP A 287 84.08 21.88 54.23
C ASP A 287 84.95 20.64 54.43
N TRP A 288 84.82 19.62 53.57
CA TRP A 288 85.76 18.49 53.50
C TRP A 288 87.18 18.96 53.18
N TYR A 289 87.34 19.85 52.20
CA TYR A 289 88.64 20.40 51.81
C TYR A 289 89.27 21.24 52.94
N LYS A 290 88.46 22.03 53.64
CA LYS A 290 88.90 22.82 54.81
C LYS A 290 89.29 21.96 56.02
N SER A 291 88.65 20.81 56.22
CA SER A 291 89.01 19.89 57.29
C SER A 291 90.25 19.05 56.96
N LYS A 292 90.44 18.66 55.70
CA LYS A 292 91.64 17.95 55.25
C LYS A 292 92.91 18.79 55.45
N ARG A 293 92.84 20.09 55.12
CA ARG A 293 93.95 21.05 55.28
C ARG A 293 94.32 21.44 56.72
N ARG A 294 93.53 21.02 57.71
CA ARG A 294 93.81 21.26 59.14
C ARG A 294 94.55 20.09 59.81
N ASN A 295 94.68 18.95 59.11
CA ASN A 295 95.31 17.73 59.61
C ASN A 295 96.65 17.40 58.90
N ASP A 296 97.14 18.30 58.05
CA ASP A 296 98.53 18.33 57.55
C ASP A 296 99.22 19.58 58.13
#